data_AF-A0A2M9JP08-F1
#
_entry.id   AF-A0A2M9JP08-F1
#
_cell.length_a   1.000
_cell.length_b   1.000
_cell.length_c   1.000
_cell.angle_alpha   90.00
_cell.angle_beta   90.00
_cell.angle_gamma   90.00
#
_symmetry.space_group_name_H-M   'P 1'
#
loop_
_entity.id
_entity.type
_entity.pdbx_description
1 polymer ?
#
loop_
_entity_poly.entity_id
_entity_poly.type
_entity_poly.pdbx_seq_one_letter_code
_entity_poly.pdbx_strand_id
1 'polypeptide(L)'
;MTAPADENDVIIQLDDMDACRACGEQSVLKASFTQTWTNKRGEAMSGLCEAVLCPECERGTPAADELLALFAVDETLGINNIETFGGLVAAWVESVRHQRVDEARLTEEHEQWSGEL
;
A
#
# COMPACT_ATOMS: atom_id res chain seq x y z
N MET A 1 -19.65 9.92 17.82
CA MET A 1 -20.48 9.64 16.62
C MET A 1 -19.51 9.75 15.44
N THR A 2 -18.87 8.64 15.09
CA THR A 2 -17.86 8.58 14.03
C THR A 2 -18.60 8.71 12.69
N ALA A 3 -18.22 9.68 11.86
CA ALA A 3 -18.74 9.78 10.51
C ALA A 3 -18.47 8.46 9.76
N PRO A 4 -19.35 8.02 8.84
CA PRO A 4 -18.98 6.93 7.94
C PRO A 4 -17.73 7.36 7.20
N ALA A 5 -16.67 6.55 7.26
CA ALA A 5 -15.47 6.78 6.48
C ALA A 5 -15.88 6.93 5.01
N ASP A 6 -15.47 8.01 4.37
CA ASP A 6 -15.69 8.23 2.95
C ASP A 6 -15.10 7.03 2.19
N GLU A 7 -15.70 6.62 1.07
CA GLU A 7 -15.21 5.46 0.28
C GLU A 7 -13.78 5.65 -0.26
N ASN A 8 -13.19 6.84 -0.06
CA ASN A 8 -11.83 7.20 -0.41
C ASN A 8 -10.91 7.45 0.80
N ASP A 9 -11.34 7.12 2.02
CA ASP A 9 -10.49 7.29 3.19
C ASP A 9 -9.31 6.32 3.13
N VAL A 10 -8.11 6.92 3.21
CA VAL A 10 -6.85 6.21 3.33
C VAL A 10 -6.32 6.45 4.74
N ILE A 11 -6.16 5.36 5.50
CA ILE A 11 -5.57 5.39 6.84
C ILE A 11 -4.08 5.10 6.69
N ILE A 12 -3.24 5.97 7.26
CA ILE A 12 -1.79 5.86 7.19
C ILE A 12 -1.21 5.56 8.57
N GLN A 13 -0.35 4.55 8.64
CA GLN A 13 0.42 4.18 9.82
C GLN A 13 1.92 4.31 9.49
N LEU A 14 2.67 4.92 10.42
CA LEU A 14 4.11 5.20 10.31
C LEU A 14 4.91 4.61 11.47
N ASP A 15 4.23 4.31 12.58
CA ASP A 15 4.77 3.67 13.77
C ASP A 15 4.50 2.16 13.78
N ASP A 16 5.32 1.42 14.51
CA ASP A 16 5.19 -0.04 14.73
C ASP A 16 5.08 -0.83 13.40
N MET A 17 5.96 -0.48 12.46
CA MET A 17 5.98 -1.07 11.12
C MET A 17 6.60 -2.47 11.14
N ASP A 18 5.82 -3.46 10.69
CA ASP A 18 6.31 -4.82 10.45
C ASP A 18 7.37 -4.86 9.34
N ALA A 19 8.25 -5.86 9.42
CA ALA A 19 9.16 -6.20 8.33
C ALA A 19 8.39 -6.53 7.04
N CYS A 20 8.93 -6.12 5.89
CA CYS A 20 8.36 -6.40 4.60
C CYS A 20 8.24 -7.91 4.39
N ARG A 21 7.04 -8.39 4.07
CA ARG A 21 6.80 -9.82 3.86
C ARG A 21 7.55 -10.40 2.66
N ALA A 22 7.92 -9.56 1.68
CA ALA A 22 8.59 -9.99 0.46
C ALA A 22 10.11 -10.15 0.64
N CYS A 23 10.78 -9.19 1.29
CA CYS A 23 12.24 -9.18 1.41
C CYS A 23 12.77 -9.24 2.85
N GLY A 24 11.92 -9.08 3.86
CA GLY A 24 12.30 -9.06 5.28
C GLY A 24 12.85 -7.72 5.79
N GLU A 25 13.04 -6.72 4.92
CA GLU A 25 13.58 -5.41 5.29
C GLU A 25 12.53 -4.51 5.98
N GLN A 26 13.00 -3.49 6.70
CA GLN A 26 12.13 -2.57 7.43
C GLN A 26 11.23 -1.78 6.47
N SER A 27 9.92 -1.83 6.71
CA SER A 27 8.95 -1.01 6.01
C SER A 27 8.83 0.36 6.66
N VAL A 28 8.49 1.39 5.89
CA VAL A 28 8.46 2.78 6.37
C VAL A 28 7.06 3.37 6.48
N LEU A 29 6.08 2.78 5.79
CA LEU A 29 4.69 3.23 5.80
C LEU A 29 3.75 2.08 5.48
N LYS A 30 2.58 2.06 6.14
CA LYS A 30 1.43 1.21 5.77
C LYS A 30 0.22 2.10 5.44
N ALA A 31 -0.46 1.79 4.34
CA ALA A 31 -1.74 2.38 4.00
C ALA A 31 -2.85 1.33 4.00
N SER A 32 -3.96 1.65 4.63
CA SER A 32 -5.19 0.85 4.59
C SER A 32 -6.28 1.66 3.89
N PHE A 33 -6.89 1.10 2.85
CA PHE A 33 -7.87 1.80 2.01
C PHE A 33 -8.94 0.83 1.49
N THR A 34 -10.13 1.35 1.19
CA THR A 34 -11.15 0.56 0.50
C THR A 34 -10.87 0.54 -1.00
N GLN A 35 -10.99 -0.63 -1.62
CA GLN A 35 -10.93 -0.79 -3.06
C GLN A 35 -12.15 -1.58 -3.53
N THR A 36 -12.69 -1.17 -4.69
CA THR A 36 -13.78 -1.87 -5.37
C THR A 36 -13.23 -2.53 -6.63
N TRP A 37 -13.59 -3.79 -6.85
CA TRP A 37 -13.27 -4.54 -8.06
C TRP A 37 -14.48 -5.31 -8.56
N THR A 38 -14.45 -5.72 -9.82
CA THR A 38 -15.51 -6.55 -10.42
C THR A 38 -15.10 -8.02 -10.37
N ASN A 39 -15.96 -8.87 -9.83
CA ASN A 39 -15.70 -10.31 -9.80
C ASN A 39 -15.95 -10.96 -11.18
N LYS A 40 -15.64 -12.25 -11.33
CA LYS A 40 -15.86 -13.01 -12.57
C LYS A 40 -17.33 -13.10 -13.01
N ARG A 41 -18.29 -12.78 -12.14
CA ARG A 41 -19.74 -12.75 -12.41
C ARG A 41 -20.23 -11.36 -12.82
N GLY A 42 -19.35 -10.36 -12.88
CA GLY A 42 -19.71 -8.98 -13.20
C GLY A 42 -20.24 -8.18 -12.01
N GLU A 43 -20.16 -8.72 -10.78
CA GLU A 43 -20.65 -8.05 -9.58
C GLU A 43 -19.55 -7.18 -8.97
N ALA A 44 -19.88 -5.96 -8.56
CA ALA A 44 -18.97 -5.07 -7.85
C ALA A 44 -18.80 -5.54 -6.40
N MET A 45 -17.56 -5.77 -6.00
CA MET A 45 -17.16 -6.16 -4.65
C MET A 45 -16.24 -5.08 -4.10
N SER A 46 -16.43 -4.74 -2.82
CA SER A 46 -15.56 -3.80 -2.11
C SER A 46 -14.89 -4.53 -0.96
N GLY A 47 -13.63 -4.22 -0.73
CA GLY A 47 -12.83 -4.82 0.33
C GLY A 47 -11.82 -3.83 0.89
N LEU A 48 -11.43 -4.06 2.14
CA LEU A 48 -10.30 -3.37 2.76
C LEU A 48 -9.01 -3.96 2.19
N CYS A 49 -8.16 -3.10 1.67
CA CYS A 49 -6.83 -3.43 1.17
C CYS A 49 -5.79 -2.76 2.05
N GLU A 50 -4.66 -3.43 2.23
CA GLU A 50 -3.49 -2.89 2.92
C GLU A 50 -2.29 -2.95 1.99
N ALA A 51 -1.54 -1.86 1.94
CA ALA A 51 -0.31 -1.73 1.18
C ALA A 51 0.81 -1.28 2.11
N VAL A 52 2.01 -1.82 1.88
CA VAL A 52 3.20 -1.53 2.70
C VAL A 52 4.28 -0.97 1.79
N LEU A 53 4.78 0.22 2.13
CA LEU A 53 5.89 0.85 1.44
C LEU A 53 7.21 0.30 1.98
N CYS A 54 7.86 -0.55 1.19
CA CYS A 54 9.19 -1.08 1.47
C CYS A 54 10.21 -0.45 0.52
N PRO A 55 11.25 0.23 1.03
CA PRO A 55 12.25 0.92 0.18
C PRO A 55 12.95 0.01 -0.83
N GLU A 56 13.18 -1.26 -0.48
CA GLU A 56 13.87 -2.20 -1.37
C GLU A 56 12.94 -2.80 -2.43
N CYS A 57 11.71 -3.17 -2.06
CA CYS A 57 10.77 -3.79 -3.01
C CYS A 57 10.14 -2.79 -3.97
N GLU A 58 10.00 -1.53 -3.55
CA GLU A 58 9.37 -0.47 -4.35
C GLU A 58 10.39 0.38 -5.13
N ARG A 59 11.67 -0.01 -5.11
CA ARG A 59 12.74 0.72 -5.82
C ARG A 59 12.43 0.80 -7.31
N GLY A 60 12.39 2.03 -7.83
CA GLY A 60 12.13 2.29 -9.24
C GLY A 60 10.64 2.39 -9.59
N THR A 61 9.75 2.29 -8.60
CA THR A 61 8.35 2.69 -8.74
C THR A 61 8.27 4.21 -8.56
N PRO A 62 7.94 5.01 -9.60
CA PRO A 62 8.06 6.47 -9.52
C PRO A 62 7.26 7.10 -8.36
N ALA A 63 6.03 6.63 -8.12
CA ALA A 63 5.19 7.13 -7.04
C ALA A 63 5.72 6.77 -5.64
N ALA A 64 6.41 5.63 -5.52
CA ALA A 64 7.06 5.24 -4.27
C ALA A 64 8.38 5.99 -4.07
N ASP A 65 9.18 6.17 -5.12
CA ASP A 65 10.47 6.85 -5.07
C ASP A 65 10.32 8.30 -4.57
N GLU A 66 9.28 9.03 -5.01
CA GLU A 66 8.99 10.40 -4.53
C GLU A 66 8.63 10.42 -3.04
N LEU A 67 7.82 9.47 -2.58
CA LEU A 67 7.42 9.35 -1.18
C LEU A 67 8.60 8.93 -0.29
N LEU A 68 9.44 8.01 -0.76
CA LEU A 68 10.68 7.61 -0.09
C LEU A 68 11.70 8.74 -0.02
N ALA A 69 11.79 9.57 -1.07
CA ALA A 69 12.64 10.76 -1.07
C ALA A 69 12.21 11.76 0.01
N LEU A 70 10.90 11.93 0.24
CA LEU A 70 10.40 12.77 1.33
C LEU A 70 10.85 12.24 2.70
N PHE A 71 10.76 10.93 2.95
CA PHE A 71 11.26 10.31 4.19
C PHE A 71 12.78 10.43 4.37
N ALA A 72 13.55 10.44 3.28
CA ALA A 72 15.00 10.58 3.33
C ALA A 72 15.47 12.02 3.61
N VAL A 73 14.67 13.03 3.26
CA VAL A 73 15.00 14.45 3.42
C VAL A 73 14.50 15.00 4.76
N ASP A 74 13.31 14.61 5.18
CA ASP A 74 12.69 15.03 6.43
C ASP A 74 12.56 13.83 7.37
N GLU A 75 13.48 13.69 8.33
CA GLU A 75 13.39 12.65 9.37
C GLU A 75 12.13 12.79 10.26
N THR A 76 11.42 13.92 10.16
CA THR A 76 10.17 14.16 10.86
C THR A 76 9.13 14.81 9.96
N LEU A 77 7.98 14.14 9.80
CA LEU A 77 6.80 14.76 9.21
C LEU A 77 6.29 15.86 10.16
N GLY A 78 6.17 17.07 9.63
CA GLY A 78 5.73 18.25 10.35
C GLY A 78 4.64 19.00 9.60
N ILE A 79 4.10 20.05 10.21
CA ILE A 79 3.02 20.84 9.62
C ILE A 79 3.40 21.42 8.24
N ASN A 80 4.69 21.65 8.00
CA ASN A 80 5.20 22.24 6.76
C ASN A 80 5.22 21.28 5.57
N ASN A 81 5.22 19.95 5.80
CA ASN A 81 5.29 18.95 4.73
C ASN A 81 4.07 18.03 4.68
N ILE A 82 3.07 18.23 5.55
CA ILE A 82 1.89 17.36 5.65
C ILE A 82 1.01 17.36 4.39
N GLU A 83 0.89 18.50 3.71
CA GLU A 83 0.13 18.59 2.46
C GLU A 83 0.85 17.86 1.33
N THR A 84 2.16 18.07 1.20
CA THR A 84 3.01 17.34 0.24
C THR A 84 2.97 15.84 0.51
N PHE A 85 3.09 15.44 1.78
CA PHE A 85 3.00 14.05 2.21
C PHE A 85 1.66 13.43 1.80
N GLY A 86 0.54 14.10 2.10
CA GLY A 86 -0.79 13.63 1.73
C GLY A 86 -0.94 13.44 0.21
N GLY A 87 -0.41 14.37 -0.58
CA GLY A 87 -0.40 14.26 -2.05
C GLY A 87 0.40 13.08 -2.56
N LEU A 88 1.62 12.87 -2.04
CA LEU A 88 2.48 11.75 -2.43
C LEU A 88 1.90 10.39 -2.00
N VAL A 89 1.32 10.32 -0.81
CA VAL A 89 0.61 9.12 -0.33
C VAL A 89 -0.59 8.81 -1.23
N ALA A 90 -1.40 9.81 -1.59
CA ALA A 90 -2.52 9.59 -2.48
C ALA A 90 -2.08 9.08 -3.86
N ALA A 91 -1.00 9.66 -4.41
CA ALA A 91 -0.42 9.21 -5.68
C ALA A 91 0.11 7.77 -5.61
N TRP A 92 0.81 7.41 -4.52
CA TRP A 92 1.31 6.06 -4.31
C TRP A 92 0.15 5.05 -4.14
N VAL A 93 -0.85 5.34 -3.31
CA VAL A 93 -2.03 4.46 -3.14
C VAL A 93 -2.76 4.27 -4.47
N GLU A 94 -2.89 5.32 -5.27
CA GLU A 94 -3.52 5.21 -6.58
C GLU A 94 -2.69 4.36 -7.56
N SER A 95 -1.36 4.43 -7.49
CA SER A 95 -0.46 3.52 -8.21
C SER A 95 -0.67 2.07 -7.79
N VAL A 96 -0.78 1.81 -6.49
CA VAL A 96 -1.03 0.46 -5.95
C VAL A 96 -2.40 -0.07 -6.39
N ARG A 97 -3.45 0.75 -6.36
CA ARG A 97 -4.81 0.37 -6.82
C ARG A 97 -4.83 -0.09 -8.27
N HIS A 98 -3.98 0.50 -9.10
CA HIS A 98 -3.86 0.18 -10.52
C HIS A 98 -2.84 -0.93 -10.81
N GLN A 99 -2.05 -1.33 -9.82
CA GLN A 99 -1.07 -2.39 -10.00
C GLN A 99 -1.83 -3.69 -10.30
N ARG A 100 -1.50 -4.29 -11.46
CA ARG A 100 -2.05 -5.58 -11.81
C ARG A 100 -1.46 -6.63 -10.89
N VAL A 101 -2.33 -7.45 -10.35
CA VAL A 101 -1.96 -8.65 -9.61
C VAL A 101 -1.06 -9.52 -10.49
N ASP A 102 0.11 -9.86 -9.98
CA ASP A 102 0.99 -10.83 -10.62
C ASP A 102 0.39 -12.24 -10.46
N GLU A 103 -0.29 -12.70 -11.51
CA GLU A 103 -0.98 -14.00 -11.51
C GLU A 103 0.00 -15.18 -11.38
N ALA A 104 1.24 -15.02 -11.84
CA ALA A 104 2.26 -16.07 -11.72
C ALA A 104 2.69 -16.21 -10.25
N ARG A 105 3.00 -15.09 -9.60
CA ARG A 105 3.33 -15.07 -8.17
C ARG A 105 2.19 -15.59 -7.29
N LEU A 106 0.94 -15.20 -7.60
CA LEU A 106 -0.23 -15.74 -6.89
C LEU A 106 -0.39 -17.25 -7.05
N THR A 107 -0.06 -17.79 -8.23
CA THR A 107 -0.12 -19.23 -8.47
C THR A 107 0.95 -19.95 -7.65
N GLU A 108 2.17 -19.42 -7.61
CA GLU A 108 3.26 -19.96 -6.78
C GLU A 108 2.91 -19.94 -5.28
N GLU A 109 2.34 -18.84 -4.78
CA GLU A 109 1.88 -18.73 -3.39
C GLU A 109 0.75 -19.75 -3.09
N HIS A 110 -0.21 -19.91 -4.00
CA HIS A 110 -1.30 -20.90 -3.86
C HIS A 110 -0.77 -22.34 -3.85
N GLU A 111 0.19 -22.67 -4.71
CA GLU A 111 0.84 -23.99 -4.72
C GLU A 111 1.61 -24.24 -3.42
N GLN A 112 2.30 -23.22 -2.89
CA GLN A 112 2.99 -23.32 -1.60
C GLN A 112 2.02 -23.61 -0.45
N TRP A 113 0.86 -22.95 -0.39
CA TRP A 113 -0.14 -23.18 0.66
C TRP A 113 -0.92 -24.49 0.49
N SER A 114 -1.18 -24.91 -0.75
CA SER A 114 -1.89 -26.16 -1.03
C SER A 114 -1.00 -27.40 -0.92
N GLY A 115 0.32 -27.22 -0.95
CA GLY A 115 1.33 -28.27 -0.77
C GLY A 115 1.63 -28.65 0.68
N GLU A 116 1.07 -27.96 1.68
CA GLU A 116 1.17 -28.33 3.11
C GLU A 116 0.05 -29.30 3.56
N LEU A 117 -0.18 -30.38 2.80
CA LEU A 117 -1.06 -31.51 3.20
C LEU A 117 -0.33 -32.86 3.14
#